data_AF-A0A2V2GHB9-F1
#
_entry.id   AF-A0A2V2GHB9-F1
#
_cell.length_a   1.000
_cell.length_b   1.000
_cell.length_c   1.000
_cell.angle_alpha   90.00
_cell.angle_beta   90.00
_cell.angle_gamma   90.00
#
_symmetry.space_group_name_H-M   'P 1'
#
loop_
_entity.id
_entity.type
_entity.pdbx_description
1 polymer ?
#
loop_
_entity_poly.entity_id
_entity_poly.type
_entity_poly.pdbx_seq_one_letter_code
_entity_poly.pdbx_strand_id
1 'polypeptide(L)'
;YTIGAGNKSFFGLYAAHTLITTPYVFLVVSSVLYNFDYSIEEVARSLGATRLKTFFLITLPHIKSGVIGGGIFAFISSFDQFPLSLMLTGPGYSTLPVQIFDYLRFEFDPTAAAISTLNIALAYILMFLMQRFVGLKSIYGGQ
;
A
#
# COMPACT_ATOMS: atom_id res chain seq x y z
N TYR A 1 -28.70 -1.04 17.82
CA TYR A 1 -27.98 -1.66 16.68
C TYR A 1 -26.58 -2.06 17.14
N THR A 2 -26.49 -3.15 17.90
CA THR A 2 -25.23 -3.65 18.48
C THR A 2 -24.73 -4.81 17.62
N ILE A 3 -24.01 -4.51 16.55
CA ILE A 3 -23.11 -5.49 15.95
C ILE A 3 -21.88 -5.54 16.86
N GLY A 4 -21.89 -6.52 17.77
CA GLY A 4 -20.79 -6.75 18.69
C GLY A 4 -19.51 -7.01 17.90
N ALA A 5 -18.51 -6.14 18.05
CA ALA A 5 -17.71 -6.23 19.26
C ALA A 5 -16.94 -4.95 19.59
N GLY A 6 -16.81 -4.73 20.89
CA GLY A 6 -16.01 -3.66 21.48
C GLY A 6 -14.49 -3.76 21.24
N ASN A 7 -14.00 -4.75 20.49
CA ASN A 7 -12.62 -4.86 20.00
C ASN A 7 -12.55 -5.08 18.46
N LYS A 8 -13.69 -5.01 17.74
CA LYS A 8 -13.79 -5.39 16.30
C LYS A 8 -13.66 -4.23 15.32
N SER A 9 -13.77 -2.96 15.73
CA SER A 9 -13.72 -1.83 14.78
C SER A 9 -12.31 -1.65 14.19
N PHE A 10 -11.26 -1.64 15.03
CA PHE A 10 -9.88 -1.55 14.53
C PHE A 10 -9.45 -2.79 13.73
N PHE A 11 -9.72 -4.00 14.24
CA PHE A 11 -9.37 -5.23 13.53
C PHE A 11 -10.16 -5.39 12.22
N GLY A 12 -11.45 -5.07 12.21
CA GLY A 12 -12.28 -5.10 11.01
C GLY A 12 -11.81 -4.10 9.96
N LEU A 13 -11.48 -2.88 10.39
CA LEU A 13 -10.89 -1.85 9.54
C LEU A 13 -9.56 -2.35 8.95
N TYR A 14 -8.64 -2.83 9.80
CA TYR A 14 -7.34 -3.37 9.36
C TYR A 14 -7.49 -4.52 8.36
N ALA A 15 -8.35 -5.49 8.65
CA ALA A 15 -8.59 -6.64 7.79
C ALA A 15 -9.21 -6.23 6.44
N ALA A 16 -10.18 -5.32 6.45
CA ALA A 16 -10.80 -4.81 5.23
C ALA A 16 -9.80 -4.05 4.34
N HIS A 17 -9.00 -3.16 4.93
CA HIS A 17 -7.95 -2.44 4.22
C HIS A 17 -6.87 -3.37 3.68
N THR A 18 -6.46 -4.39 4.45
CA THR A 18 -5.50 -5.40 3.96
C THR A 18 -6.07 -6.19 2.78
N LEU A 19 -7.32 -6.65 2.88
CA LEU A 19 -7.97 -7.46 1.86
C LEU A 19 -8.09 -6.71 0.53
N ILE A 20 -8.51 -5.43 0.57
CA ILE A 20 -8.70 -4.65 -0.65
C ILE A 20 -7.38 -4.16 -1.25
N THR A 21 -6.32 -4.03 -0.45
CA THR A 21 -5.04 -3.48 -0.91
C THR A 21 -4.05 -4.54 -1.41
N THR A 22 -4.13 -5.76 -0.88
CA THR A 22 -3.30 -6.92 -1.29
C THR A 22 -3.23 -7.15 -2.80
N PRO A 23 -4.34 -7.14 -3.58
CA PRO A 23 -4.26 -7.39 -5.02
C PRO A 23 -3.40 -6.36 -5.77
N TYR A 24 -3.33 -5.12 -5.29
CA TYR A 24 -2.47 -4.10 -5.89
C TYR A 24 -0.98 -4.41 -5.71
N VAL A 25 -0.58 -4.83 -4.50
CA VAL A 25 0.81 -5.29 -4.25
C VAL A 25 1.13 -6.47 -5.14
N PHE A 26 0.21 -7.45 -5.22
CA PHE A 26 0.38 -8.64 -6.04
C PHE A 26 0.58 -8.29 -7.51
N LEU A 27 -0.22 -7.38 -8.07
CA LEU A 27 -0.10 -6.93 -9.46
C LEU A 27 1.28 -6.30 -9.74
N VAL A 28 1.73 -5.38 -8.89
CA VAL A 28 3.02 -4.68 -9.10
C VAL A 28 4.20 -5.64 -8.95
N VAL A 29 4.18 -6.49 -7.93
CA VAL A 29 5.25 -7.48 -7.71
C VAL A 29 5.29 -8.53 -8.83
N SER A 30 4.13 -9.00 -9.28
CA SER A 30 4.04 -9.97 -10.39
C SER A 30 4.58 -9.38 -11.69
N SER A 31 4.32 -8.10 -11.97
CA SER A 31 4.87 -7.41 -13.14
C SER A 31 6.40 -7.35 -13.13
N VAL A 32 7.01 -7.13 -11.96
CA VAL A 32 8.48 -7.15 -11.82
C VAL A 32 9.03 -8.57 -11.93
N LEU A 33 8.38 -9.56 -11.33
CA LEU A 33 8.76 -10.97 -11.42
C LEU A 33 8.63 -11.54 -12.84
N TYR A 34 7.72 -11.03 -13.66
CA TYR A 34 7.58 -11.43 -15.05
C TYR A 34 8.83 -11.10 -15.88
N ASN A 35 9.52 -10.01 -15.54
CA ASN A 35 10.74 -9.56 -16.20
C ASN A 35 12.01 -10.04 -15.49
N PHE A 36 11.89 -10.87 -14.45
CA PHE A 36 13.03 -11.34 -13.66
C PHE A 36 13.70 -12.54 -14.35
N ASP A 37 15.03 -12.49 -14.52
CA ASP A 37 15.81 -13.60 -15.05
C ASP A 37 16.11 -14.63 -13.94
N TYR A 38 15.45 -15.78 -14.02
CA TYR A 38 15.61 -16.88 -13.08
C TYR A 38 16.94 -17.64 -13.22
N SER A 39 17.73 -17.38 -14.27
CA SER A 39 19.03 -18.04 -14.49
C SER A 39 20.00 -17.80 -13.31
N ILE A 40 19.96 -16.61 -12.71
CA ILE A 40 20.82 -16.21 -11.59
C ILE A 40 20.48 -17.03 -10.33
N GLU A 41 19.20 -17.35 -10.13
CA GLU A 41 18.77 -18.23 -9.02
C GLU A 41 19.24 -19.67 -9.22
N GLU A 42 19.20 -20.18 -10.45
CA GLU A 42 19.65 -21.52 -10.81
C GLU A 42 21.15 -21.70 -10.59
N VAL A 43 21.95 -20.69 -10.94
CA VAL A 43 23.39 -20.67 -10.68
C VAL A 43 23.67 -20.72 -9.17
N ALA A 44 22.98 -19.90 -8.38
CA ALA A 44 23.16 -19.89 -6.93
C ALA A 44 22.77 -21.22 -6.27
N ARG A 45 21.68 -21.85 -6.73
CA ARG A 45 21.27 -23.18 -6.25
C ARG A 45 22.27 -24.26 -6.66
N SER A 46 22.83 -24.18 -7.85
CA SER A 46 23.87 -25.10 -8.34
C SER A 46 25.16 -25.01 -7.50
N LEU A 47 25.47 -23.83 -6.95
CA LEU A 47 26.59 -23.60 -6.01
C LEU A 47 26.27 -24.02 -4.56
N GLY A 48 25.12 -24.65 -4.31
CA GLY A 48 24.72 -25.17 -3.00
C GLY A 48 23.92 -24.20 -2.13
N ALA A 49 23.44 -23.07 -2.66
CA ALA A 49 22.53 -22.21 -1.92
C ALA A 49 21.14 -22.86 -1.78
N THR A 50 20.56 -22.80 -0.57
CA THR A 50 19.18 -23.24 -0.33
C THR A 50 18.18 -22.25 -0.92
N ARG A 51 16.96 -22.69 -1.24
CA ARG A 51 15.91 -21.82 -1.83
C ARG A 51 15.65 -20.55 -1.01
N LEU A 52 15.59 -20.67 0.32
CA LEU A 52 15.42 -19.52 1.21
C LEU A 52 16.61 -18.55 1.13
N LYS A 53 17.84 -19.07 1.10
CA LYS A 53 19.05 -18.25 0.96
C LYS A 53 19.08 -17.53 -0.39
N THR A 54 18.77 -18.23 -1.47
CA THR A 54 18.64 -17.66 -2.83
C THR A 54 17.59 -16.54 -2.87
N PHE A 55 16.43 -16.75 -2.24
CA PHE A 55 15.36 -15.75 -2.18
C PHE A 55 15.82 -14.44 -1.52
N PHE A 56 16.40 -14.52 -0.31
CA PHE A 56 16.80 -13.31 0.42
C PHE A 56 18.05 -12.62 -0.17
N LEU A 57 18.96 -13.37 -0.80
CA LEU A 57 20.20 -12.80 -1.35
C LEU A 57 20.08 -12.33 -2.79
N ILE A 58 19.19 -12.92 -3.59
CA ILE A 58 19.12 -12.69 -5.04
C ILE A 58 17.74 -12.14 -5.40
N THR A 59 16.69 -12.93 -5.22
CA THR A 59 15.34 -12.56 -5.66
C THR A 59 14.86 -11.26 -5.01
N LEU A 60 14.85 -11.20 -3.69
CA LEU A 60 14.29 -10.07 -2.93
C LEU A 60 15.03 -8.74 -3.22
N PRO A 61 16.38 -8.67 -3.23
CA PRO A 61 17.09 -7.46 -3.62
C PRO A 61 16.84 -7.01 -5.06
N HIS A 62 16.60 -7.94 -5.99
CA HIS A 62 16.29 -7.62 -7.39
C HIS A 62 14.86 -7.11 -7.56
N ILE A 63 13.88 -7.70 -6.87
CA ILE A 63 12.47 -7.27 -6.96
C ILE A 63 12.12 -6.16 -5.96
N LYS A 64 13.06 -5.69 -5.14
CA LYS A 64 12.80 -4.73 -4.05
C LYS A 64 12.10 -3.46 -4.51
N SER A 65 12.39 -2.97 -5.71
CA SER A 65 11.70 -1.80 -6.29
C SER A 65 10.23 -2.08 -6.57
N GLY A 66 9.90 -3.29 -7.00
CA GLY A 66 8.51 -3.75 -7.16
C GLY A 66 7.80 -3.90 -5.84
N VAL A 67 8.44 -4.47 -4.82
CA VAL A 67 7.87 -4.61 -3.47
C VAL A 67 7.60 -3.24 -2.84
N ILE A 68 8.56 -2.31 -2.90
CA ILE A 68 8.40 -0.96 -2.39
C ILE A 68 7.32 -0.21 -3.18
N GLY A 69 7.35 -0.28 -4.51
CA GLY A 69 6.36 0.36 -5.37
C GLY A 69 4.94 -0.16 -5.13
N GLY A 70 4.77 -1.47 -5.00
CA GLY A 70 3.50 -2.11 -4.67
C GLY A 70 3.00 -1.73 -3.27
N GLY A 71 3.90 -1.65 -2.28
CA GLY A 71 3.57 -1.21 -0.93
C GLY A 71 3.11 0.25 -0.87
N ILE A 72 3.80 1.17 -1.57
CA ILE A 72 3.39 2.57 -1.66
C ILE A 72 2.01 2.68 -2.34
N PHE A 73 1.81 1.94 -3.44
CA PHE A 73 0.53 1.96 -4.15
C PHE A 73 -0.61 1.43 -3.28
N ALA A 74 -0.40 0.30 -2.59
CA ALA A 74 -1.35 -0.24 -1.64
C ALA A 74 -1.68 0.75 -0.51
N PHE A 75 -0.68 1.48 0.01
CA PHE A 75 -0.91 2.51 1.01
C PHE A 75 -1.77 3.65 0.49
N ILE A 76 -1.46 4.20 -0.70
CA ILE A 76 -2.25 5.27 -1.32
C ILE A 76 -3.69 4.80 -1.54
N SER A 77 -3.87 3.60 -2.10
CA SER A 77 -5.19 3.01 -2.35
C SER A 77 -5.97 2.77 -1.05
N SER A 78 -5.31 2.30 0.02
CA SER A 78 -5.90 2.14 1.36
C SER A 78 -6.40 3.47 1.89
N PHE A 79 -5.58 4.51 1.75
CA PHE A 79 -5.87 5.84 2.28
C PHE A 79 -7.06 6.49 1.56
N ASP A 80 -7.26 6.17 0.28
CA ASP A 80 -8.40 6.60 -0.53
C ASP A 80 -9.71 5.83 -0.22
N GLN A 81 -9.67 4.76 0.59
CA GLN A 81 -10.87 4.01 1.00
C GLN A 81 -11.65 4.72 2.11
N PHE A 82 -12.13 5.93 1.82
CA PHE A 82 -13.03 6.66 2.70
C PHE A 82 -14.36 5.92 2.95
N PRO A 83 -15.09 5.40 1.95
CA PRO A 83 -16.39 4.77 2.19
C PRO A 83 -16.30 3.53 3.09
N LEU A 84 -15.30 2.69 2.87
CA LEU A 84 -15.05 1.53 3.73
C LEU A 84 -14.71 1.96 5.15
N SER A 85 -13.86 2.98 5.30
CA SER A 85 -13.52 3.51 6.62
C SER A 85 -14.77 4.04 7.32
N LEU A 86 -15.60 4.85 6.66
CA LEU A 86 -16.82 5.41 7.23
C LEU A 86 -17.80 4.33 7.70
N MET A 87 -17.91 3.21 6.97
CA MET A 87 -18.81 2.10 7.33
C MET A 87 -18.29 1.21 8.48
N LEU A 88 -16.97 1.05 8.61
CA LEU A 88 -16.35 0.14 9.58
C LEU A 88 -15.85 0.84 10.86
N THR A 89 -15.74 2.16 10.80
CA THR A 89 -15.31 3.02 11.92
C THR A 89 -16.43 3.14 12.95
N GLY A 90 -16.11 2.94 14.24
CA GLY A 90 -17.04 3.04 15.36
C GLY A 90 -16.54 3.99 16.46
N PRO A 91 -17.31 4.22 17.54
CA PRO A 91 -16.96 5.18 18.58
C PRO A 91 -15.56 4.90 19.17
N GLY A 92 -14.70 5.92 19.19
CA GLY A 92 -13.35 5.85 19.78
C GLY A 92 -12.20 5.56 18.80
N TYR A 93 -12.50 5.26 17.54
CA TYR A 93 -11.51 5.13 16.48
C TYR A 93 -12.01 5.92 15.28
N SER A 94 -11.19 6.79 14.68
CA SER A 94 -11.51 7.47 13.42
C SER A 94 -10.28 7.49 12.55
N THR A 95 -10.44 7.24 11.25
CA THR A 95 -9.37 7.49 10.29
C THR A 95 -9.30 8.97 9.95
N LEU A 96 -8.13 9.43 9.52
CA LEU A 96 -7.92 10.82 9.08
C LEU A 96 -9.02 11.31 8.10
N PRO A 97 -9.36 10.56 7.03
CA PRO A 97 -10.43 10.97 6.10
C PRO A 97 -11.81 11.08 6.76
N VAL A 98 -12.17 10.16 7.67
CA VAL A 98 -13.44 10.20 8.39
C VAL A 98 -13.51 11.40 9.31
N GLN A 99 -12.42 11.72 10.01
CA GLN A 99 -12.36 12.85 10.92
C GLN A 99 -12.47 14.20 10.19
N ILE A 100 -11.83 14.33 9.02
CA ILE A 100 -11.98 15.53 8.17
C ILE A 100 -13.44 15.71 7.75
N PHE A 101 -14.12 14.61 7.39
CA PHE A 101 -15.54 14.64 7.03
C PHE A 101 -16.42 15.07 8.22
N ASP A 102 -16.14 14.58 9.41
CA ASP A 102 -16.86 14.98 10.63
C ASP A 102 -16.67 16.47 10.93
N TYR A 103 -15.44 17.00 10.80
CA TYR A 103 -15.20 18.45 10.92
C TYR A 103 -16.04 19.22 9.91
N LEU A 104 -15.96 18.91 8.62
CA LEU A 104 -16.75 19.61 7.59
C LEU A 104 -18.27 19.58 7.84
N ARG A 105 -18.77 18.53 8.49
CA ARG A 105 -20.21 18.34 8.72
C ARG A 105 -20.73 19.01 9.99
N PHE A 106 -19.94 19.03 11.06
CA PHE A 106 -20.40 19.44 12.39
C PHE A 106 -19.68 20.69 12.94
N GLU A 107 -18.53 21.04 12.39
CA GLU A 107 -17.66 22.13 12.85
C GLU A 107 -17.28 22.98 11.60
N PHE A 108 -17.90 24.14 11.40
CA PHE A 108 -17.47 25.07 10.34
C PHE A 108 -16.13 25.75 10.73
N ASP A 109 -15.08 24.94 10.89
CA ASP A 109 -13.75 25.34 11.32
C ASP A 109 -12.78 25.31 10.11
N PRO A 110 -12.06 26.42 9.82
CA PRO A 110 -11.01 26.44 8.79
C PRO A 110 -9.89 25.40 8.99
N THR A 111 -9.75 24.80 10.18
CA THR A 111 -8.79 23.70 10.42
C THR A 111 -9.00 22.50 9.49
N ALA A 112 -10.24 22.17 9.14
CA ALA A 112 -10.56 21.06 8.24
C ALA A 112 -9.95 21.25 6.84
N ALA A 113 -9.98 22.50 6.33
CA ALA A 113 -9.39 22.86 5.04
C ALA A 113 -7.85 22.77 5.08
N ALA A 114 -7.23 23.18 6.19
CA ALA A 114 -5.79 23.07 6.38
C ALA A 114 -5.33 21.60 6.38
N ILE A 115 -5.99 20.74 7.15
CA ILE A 115 -5.68 19.30 7.22
C ILE A 115 -5.90 18.64 5.86
N SER A 116 -6.98 18.99 5.15
CA SER A 116 -7.25 18.49 3.78
C SER A 116 -6.12 18.84 2.82
N THR A 117 -5.59 20.06 2.89
CA THR A 117 -4.49 20.51 2.03
C THR A 117 -3.21 19.71 2.30
N LEU A 118 -2.85 19.49 3.58
CA LEU A 118 -1.71 18.64 3.93
C LEU A 118 -1.88 17.20 3.43
N ASN A 119 -3.10 16.67 3.53
CA ASN A 119 -3.42 15.32 3.12
C ASN A 119 -3.27 15.14 1.59
N ILE A 120 -3.80 16.09 0.83
CA ILE A 120 -3.62 16.15 -0.63
C ILE A 120 -2.12 16.23 -0.97
N ALA A 121 -1.36 17.08 -0.28
CA ALA A 121 0.09 17.19 -0.49
C ALA A 121 0.82 15.87 -0.20
N LEU A 122 0.46 15.16 0.88
CA LEU A 122 1.00 13.85 1.21
C LEU A 122 0.70 12.83 0.11
N ALA A 123 -0.54 12.75 -0.36
CA ALA A 123 -0.93 11.86 -1.45
C ALA A 123 -0.12 12.14 -2.73
N TYR A 124 0.04 13.42 -3.10
CA TYR A 124 0.88 13.81 -4.24
C TYR A 124 2.34 13.41 -4.07
N ILE A 125 2.93 13.60 -2.88
CA ILE A 125 4.32 13.19 -2.61
C ILE A 125 4.46 11.67 -2.77
N LEU A 126 3.52 10.89 -2.23
CA LEU A 126 3.55 9.43 -2.33
C LEU A 126 3.38 8.95 -3.77
N MET A 127 2.47 9.55 -4.54
CA MET A 127 2.32 9.26 -5.97
C MET A 127 3.56 9.63 -6.77
N PHE A 128 4.19 10.77 -6.47
CA PHE A 128 5.43 11.20 -7.12
C PHE A 128 6.58 10.23 -6.82
N LEU A 129 6.73 9.81 -5.56
CA LEU A 129 7.71 8.80 -5.17
C LEU A 129 7.42 7.46 -5.88
N MET A 130 6.17 7.02 -5.93
CA MET A 130 5.77 5.83 -6.66
C MET A 130 6.19 5.92 -8.13
N GLN A 131 5.87 7.03 -8.83
CA GLN A 131 6.32 7.24 -10.21
C GLN A 131 7.85 7.23 -10.33
N ARG A 132 8.57 7.79 -9.37
CA ARG A 132 10.04 7.82 -9.42
C ARG A 132 10.68 6.44 -9.23
N PHE A 133 10.08 5.58 -8.41
CA PHE A 133 10.58 4.23 -8.12
C PHE A 133 10.08 3.18 -9.11
N VAL A 134 8.85 3.31 -9.61
CA VAL A 134 8.20 2.35 -10.53
C VAL A 134 8.36 2.77 -12.00
N GLY A 135 8.27 4.07 -12.28
CA GLY A 135 8.08 4.64 -13.63
C GLY A 135 9.34 4.85 -14.48
N LEU A 136 10.55 4.49 -14.04
CA LEU A 136 11.77 4.68 -14.87
C LEU A 136 12.49 3.39 -15.29
N LYS A 137 12.04 2.20 -14.89
CA LYS A 137 12.72 0.95 -15.28
C LYS A 137 11.82 -0.14 -15.88
N SER A 138 10.50 -0.07 -15.65
CA SER A 138 9.56 -1.06 -16.21
C SER A 138 9.24 -0.84 -17.70
N ILE A 139 9.50 0.34 -18.27
CA ILE A 139 9.12 0.68 -19.65
C ILE A 139 10.32 0.62 -20.61
N TYR A 140 11.56 0.62 -20.12
CA TYR A 140 12.77 0.59 -20.94
C TYR A 140 13.48 -0.79 -20.99
N GLY A 141 12.96 -1.80 -20.29
CA GLY A 141 13.50 -3.18 -20.30
C GLY A 141 12.95 -4.08 -21.41
N GLY A 142 12.18 -3.53 -22.35
CA GLY A 142 11.63 -4.23 -23.50
C GLY A 142 12.30 -3.77 -24.81
N GLN A 143 13.62 -3.93 -24.91
CA GLN A 143 14.37 -4.08 -26.16
C GLN A 143 15.54 -5.03 -25.93
#